data_AF-A0A7J5VX13-F1
#
_entry.id   AF-A0A7J5VX13-F1
#
_cell.length_a   1.000
_cell.length_b   1.000
_cell.length_c   1.000
_cell.angle_alpha   90.00
_cell.angle_beta   90.00
_cell.angle_gamma   90.00
#
_symmetry.space_group_name_H-M   'P 1'
#
loop_
_entity.id
_entity.type
_entity.pdbx_description
1 polymer ?
#
loop_
_entity_poly.entity_id
_entity_poly.type
_entity_poly.pdbx_seq_one_letter_code
_entity_poly.pdbx_strand_id
1 'polypeptide(L)'
;MFKQNYYYLVAGLPDITIEQGKLQFGTAALREELKEGLSESDYQRTELLFLAEDNRNLLTLLLKLQRPLSHLGVYTPDVLANEILEPVRIKTYMKRFIDSMNDENRLYPNLSPENELATLWYEEMLASDHTFLRDWFTFELNLKNVLLVLSARKHGIPFEHQVIGNNAVAEIIRRSTARDLGLSSDWHWIEKVLQIVETEDILMREKAIDLLRWSYLDELNTFNYFSFEVLMAYYLKLGIIERWLQLDQSTGEEMFRKLLGELKNSYEFSNEFAIKDGRK
;
A
#
# COMPACT_ATOMS: atom_id res chain seq x y z
N MET A 1 9.29 -20.71 -14.23
CA MET A 1 9.90 -20.45 -12.92
C MET A 1 8.93 -21.01 -11.88
N PHE A 2 9.34 -21.95 -11.03
CA PHE A 2 8.44 -22.52 -10.03
C PHE A 2 8.09 -21.45 -8.99
N LYS A 3 6.80 -21.25 -8.72
CA LYS A 3 6.34 -20.32 -7.69
C LYS A 3 6.79 -20.87 -6.32
N GLN A 4 7.55 -20.08 -5.58
CA GLN A 4 8.02 -20.47 -4.26
C GLN A 4 6.84 -20.45 -3.28
N ASN A 5 6.66 -21.55 -2.55
CA ASN A 5 5.58 -21.68 -1.58
C ASN A 5 6.11 -21.54 -0.16
N TYR A 6 5.41 -20.74 0.65
CA TYR A 6 5.78 -20.38 2.01
C TYR A 6 4.85 -21.04 3.03
N TYR A 7 4.74 -22.38 2.97
CA TYR A 7 3.84 -23.15 3.82
C TYR A 7 4.04 -22.87 5.32
N TYR A 8 5.29 -22.84 5.78
CA TYR A 8 5.61 -22.62 7.19
C TYR A 8 5.21 -21.22 7.64
N LEU A 9 5.55 -20.17 6.88
CA LEU A 9 5.20 -18.80 7.25
C LEU A 9 3.69 -18.60 7.25
N VAL A 10 3.00 -19.06 6.19
CA VAL A 10 1.55 -18.89 6.10
C VAL A 10 0.84 -19.68 7.20
N ALA A 11 1.11 -20.98 7.35
CA ALA A 11 0.47 -21.80 8.39
C ALA A 11 0.90 -21.41 9.82
N GLY A 12 2.07 -20.79 9.96
CA GLY A 12 2.62 -20.28 11.21
C GLY A 12 2.21 -18.85 11.53
N LEU A 13 1.45 -18.18 10.65
CA LEU A 13 0.91 -16.84 10.96
C LEU A 13 0.17 -16.93 12.29
N PRO A 14 0.60 -16.17 13.31
CA PRO A 14 0.09 -16.35 14.65
C PRO A 14 -1.39 -15.99 14.72
N ASP A 15 -2.07 -16.60 15.69
CA ASP A 15 -3.41 -16.16 16.10
C ASP A 15 -3.30 -14.70 16.57
N ILE A 16 -3.69 -13.79 15.69
CA ILE A 16 -3.70 -12.37 16.03
C ILE A 16 -4.76 -12.16 17.10
N THR A 17 -4.41 -11.48 18.19
CA THR A 17 -5.32 -11.10 19.26
C THR A 17 -5.20 -9.61 19.57
N ILE A 18 -6.30 -9.03 20.04
CA ILE A 18 -6.32 -7.68 20.58
C ILE A 18 -6.50 -7.79 22.10
N GLU A 19 -5.55 -7.24 22.86
CA GLU A 19 -5.69 -7.06 24.30
C GLU A 19 -5.50 -5.59 24.66
N GLN A 20 -6.40 -5.05 25.48
CA GLN A 20 -6.35 -3.64 25.92
C GLN A 20 -6.22 -2.65 24.75
N GLY A 21 -6.89 -2.94 23.62
CA GLY A 21 -6.87 -2.09 22.43
C GLY A 21 -5.57 -2.14 21.62
N LYS A 22 -4.66 -3.09 21.91
CA LYS A 22 -3.41 -3.28 21.16
C LYS A 22 -3.35 -4.66 20.53
N LEU A 23 -2.83 -4.71 19.31
CA LEU A 23 -2.45 -5.95 18.65
C LEU A 23 -1.23 -6.54 19.36
N GLN A 24 -1.33 -7.81 19.76
CA GLN A 24 -0.20 -8.56 20.31
C GLN A 24 0.83 -8.92 19.23
N PHE A 25 0.34 -9.11 18.00
CA PHE A 25 1.15 -9.34 16.82
C PHE A 25 0.80 -8.31 15.75
N GLY A 26 1.76 -7.41 15.50
CA GLY A 26 1.62 -6.29 14.57
C GLY A 26 2.54 -6.39 13.36
N THR A 27 2.50 -5.38 12.49
CA THR A 27 3.34 -5.29 11.28
C THR A 27 4.84 -5.36 11.60
N ALA A 28 5.26 -4.84 12.76
CA ALA A 28 6.65 -4.90 13.22
C ALA A 28 7.09 -6.34 13.52
N ALA A 29 6.28 -7.14 14.22
CA ALA A 29 6.60 -8.53 14.53
C ALA A 29 6.60 -9.39 13.25
N LEU A 30 5.58 -9.20 12.40
CA LEU A 30 5.50 -9.87 11.11
C LEU A 30 6.70 -9.56 10.21
N ARG A 31 7.19 -8.32 10.21
CA ARG A 31 8.38 -7.95 9.42
C ARG A 31 9.60 -8.79 9.80
N GLU A 32 9.82 -9.05 11.09
CA GLU A 32 10.94 -9.91 11.53
C GLU A 32 10.73 -11.36 11.09
N GLU A 33 9.51 -11.91 11.18
CA GLU A 33 9.22 -13.25 10.67
C GLU A 33 9.43 -13.36 9.16
N LEU A 34 9.00 -12.36 8.39
CA LEU A 34 9.21 -12.31 6.94
C LEU A 34 10.70 -12.24 6.59
N LYS A 35 11.49 -11.52 7.38
CA LYS A 35 12.95 -11.42 7.19
C LYS A 35 13.66 -12.75 7.40
N GLU A 36 13.20 -13.54 8.36
CA GLU A 36 13.79 -14.86 8.66
C GLU A 36 13.28 -15.96 7.71
N GLY A 37 12.02 -15.88 7.27
CA GLY A 37 11.38 -16.97 6.53
C GLY A 37 11.29 -16.80 5.01
N LEU A 38 11.42 -15.58 4.47
CA LEU A 38 11.39 -15.36 3.02
C LEU A 38 12.75 -15.66 2.37
N SER A 39 12.73 -15.97 1.08
CA SER A 39 13.97 -15.90 0.28
C SER A 39 14.50 -14.47 0.26
N GLU A 40 15.82 -14.31 0.06
CA GLU A 40 16.44 -12.99 -0.04
C GLU A 40 15.77 -12.12 -1.12
N SER A 41 15.45 -12.70 -2.28
CA SER A 41 14.76 -11.99 -3.36
C SER A 41 13.34 -11.55 -2.99
N ASP A 42 12.58 -12.36 -2.24
CA ASP A 42 11.22 -12.00 -1.85
C ASP A 42 11.21 -11.03 -0.66
N TYR A 43 12.19 -11.12 0.24
CA TYR A 43 12.34 -10.11 1.27
C TYR A 43 12.69 -8.74 0.66
N GLN A 44 13.60 -8.68 -0.31
CA GLN A 44 13.90 -7.45 -1.07
C GLN A 44 12.66 -6.87 -1.78
N ARG A 45 11.73 -7.72 -2.22
CA ARG A 45 10.42 -7.28 -2.76
C ARG A 45 9.51 -6.74 -1.68
N THR A 46 9.51 -7.33 -0.49
CA THR A 46 8.75 -6.85 0.68
C THR A 46 9.20 -5.45 1.09
N GLU A 47 10.50 -5.17 1.02
CA GLU A 47 11.07 -3.86 1.33
C GLU A 47 10.45 -2.71 0.52
N LEU A 48 9.91 -2.99 -0.68
CA LEU A 48 9.19 -1.99 -1.48
C LEU A 48 7.98 -1.39 -0.75
N LEU A 49 7.33 -2.15 0.14
CA LEU A 49 6.21 -1.67 0.96
C LEU A 49 6.66 -0.70 2.06
N PHE A 50 7.92 -0.78 2.50
CA PHE A 50 8.46 0.06 3.58
C PHE A 50 8.99 1.41 3.07
N LEU A 51 9.26 1.52 1.76
CA LEU A 51 9.81 2.73 1.14
C LEU A 51 8.92 3.97 1.30
N ALA A 52 7.63 3.82 1.55
CA ALA A 52 6.74 4.94 1.85
C ALA A 52 7.20 5.72 3.10
N GLU A 53 7.69 5.00 4.12
CA GLU A 53 8.23 5.59 5.34
C GLU A 53 9.57 6.28 5.08
N ASP A 54 10.44 5.67 4.26
CA ASP A 54 11.69 6.29 3.84
C ASP A 54 11.47 7.57 3.04
N ASN A 55 10.48 7.60 2.15
CA ASN A 55 10.12 8.80 1.39
C ASN A 55 9.64 9.93 2.31
N ARG A 56 8.87 9.61 3.34
CA ARG A 56 8.45 10.59 4.35
C ARG A 56 9.65 11.15 5.12
N ASN A 57 10.57 10.28 5.52
CA ASN A 57 11.81 10.68 6.19
C ASN A 57 12.68 11.55 5.28
N LEU A 58 12.85 11.15 4.01
CA LEU A 58 13.65 11.86 3.01
C LEU A 58 13.12 13.28 2.80
N LEU A 59 11.81 13.46 2.61
CA LEU A 59 11.17 14.77 2.53
C LEU A 59 11.37 15.58 3.82
N THR A 60 11.19 14.95 4.97
CA THR A 60 11.35 15.60 6.28
C THR A 60 12.77 16.14 6.46
N LEU A 61 13.79 15.37 6.09
CA LEU A 61 15.19 15.74 6.18
C LEU A 61 15.56 16.84 5.17
N LEU A 62 15.22 16.66 3.88
CA LEU A 62 15.56 17.61 2.82
C LEU A 62 14.88 18.97 3.00
N LEU A 63 13.59 18.96 3.36
CA LEU A 63 12.80 20.18 3.54
C LEU A 63 12.86 20.72 4.98
N LYS A 64 13.63 20.07 5.87
CA LYS A 64 13.79 20.43 7.28
C LYS A 64 12.44 20.59 8.00
N LEU A 65 11.51 19.66 7.73
CA LEU A 65 10.19 19.67 8.33
C LEU A 65 10.28 19.27 9.80
N GLN A 66 9.48 19.92 10.65
CA GLN A 66 9.39 19.60 12.08
C GLN A 66 8.44 18.42 12.28
N ARG A 67 8.84 17.23 11.82
CA ARG A 67 8.07 15.98 11.94
C ARG A 67 8.95 14.86 12.50
N PRO A 68 8.39 13.94 13.30
CA PRO A 68 9.15 12.81 13.80
C PRO A 68 9.61 11.89 12.65
N LEU A 69 10.86 11.46 12.70
CA LEU A 69 11.43 10.49 11.77
C LEU A 69 11.03 9.08 12.21
N SER A 70 10.73 8.24 11.23
CA SER A 70 10.32 6.86 11.45
C SER A 70 11.48 5.90 11.27
N HIS A 71 11.52 4.85 12.08
CA HIS A 71 12.45 3.73 11.93
C HIS A 71 11.81 2.53 11.23
N LEU A 72 10.60 2.70 10.69
CA LEU A 72 9.83 1.64 10.03
C LEU A 72 10.16 1.48 8.53
N GLY A 73 11.02 2.35 7.98
CA GLY A 73 11.50 2.24 6.60
C GLY A 73 12.53 1.12 6.38
N VAL A 74 13.10 1.05 5.18
CA VAL A 74 14.26 0.22 4.83
C VAL A 74 15.53 0.86 5.39
N TYR A 75 15.61 2.20 5.31
CA TYR A 75 16.79 2.96 5.70
C TYR A 75 16.54 3.63 7.06
N THR A 76 17.54 3.59 7.94
CA THR A 76 17.45 4.36 9.18
C THR A 76 17.53 5.86 8.87
N PRO A 77 16.99 6.73 9.74
CA PRO A 77 17.11 8.17 9.58
C PRO A 77 18.55 8.66 9.41
N ASP A 78 19.51 8.07 10.14
CA ASP A 78 20.94 8.41 10.04
C ASP A 78 21.53 8.01 8.68
N VAL A 79 21.14 6.84 8.15
CA VAL A 79 21.56 6.41 6.80
C VAL A 79 21.01 7.38 5.76
N LEU A 80 19.72 7.73 5.81
CA LEU A 80 19.13 8.69 4.89
C LEU A 80 19.81 10.06 4.97
N ALA A 81 20.14 10.54 6.17
CA ALA A 81 20.83 11.82 6.35
C ALA A 81 22.21 11.85 5.68
N ASN A 82 22.97 10.75 5.75
CA ASN A 82 24.26 10.62 5.06
C ASN A 82 24.07 10.51 3.53
N GLU A 83 23.08 9.74 3.09
CA GLU A 83 22.81 9.50 1.67
C GLU A 83 22.25 10.74 0.95
N ILE A 84 21.70 11.71 1.68
CA ILE A 84 21.35 13.04 1.12
C ILE A 84 22.60 13.81 0.69
N LEU A 85 23.72 13.64 1.39
CA LEU A 85 24.98 14.32 1.06
C LEU A 85 25.71 13.60 -0.09
N GLU A 86 25.73 12.27 -0.05
CA GLU A 86 26.39 11.43 -1.05
C GLU A 86 25.53 10.19 -1.34
N PRO A 87 24.64 10.22 -2.35
CA PRO A 87 23.70 9.14 -2.63
C PRO A 87 24.36 7.90 -3.25
N VAL A 88 24.60 6.85 -2.46
CA VAL A 88 25.30 5.63 -2.88
C VAL A 88 24.42 4.39 -2.76
N ARG A 89 23.77 4.17 -1.62
CA ARG A 89 23.12 2.89 -1.27
C ARG A 89 21.58 2.96 -1.23
N ILE A 90 21.01 4.12 -1.51
CA ILE A 90 19.54 4.29 -1.62
C ILE A 90 18.99 3.94 -3.01
N LYS A 91 17.66 3.80 -3.12
CA LYS A 91 16.98 3.49 -4.38
C LYS A 91 17.22 4.57 -5.45
N THR A 92 17.28 4.14 -6.71
CA THR A 92 17.59 5.01 -7.85
C THR A 92 16.67 6.23 -7.94
N TYR A 93 15.36 6.04 -7.73
CA TYR A 93 14.42 7.16 -7.77
C TYR A 93 14.65 8.20 -6.65
N MET A 94 15.15 7.79 -5.48
CA MET A 94 15.50 8.71 -4.39
C MET A 94 16.73 9.54 -4.77
N LYS A 95 17.73 8.93 -5.42
CA LYS A 95 18.89 9.66 -5.94
C LYS A 95 18.47 10.70 -6.97
N ARG A 96 17.65 10.29 -7.95
CA ARG A 96 17.06 11.20 -8.95
C ARG A 96 16.32 12.37 -8.30
N PHE A 97 15.60 12.13 -7.20
CA PHE A 97 14.92 13.17 -6.45
C PHE A 97 15.89 14.12 -5.74
N ILE A 98 16.91 13.60 -5.05
CA ILE A 98 17.93 14.41 -4.38
C ILE A 98 18.66 15.30 -5.39
N ASP A 99 19.06 14.74 -6.53
CA ASP A 99 19.71 15.48 -7.62
C ASP A 99 18.79 16.60 -8.12
N SER A 100 17.52 16.28 -8.40
CA SER A 100 16.51 17.26 -8.82
C SER A 100 16.31 18.40 -7.81
N MET A 101 16.39 18.11 -6.50
CA MET A 101 16.27 19.11 -5.44
C MET A 101 17.48 20.04 -5.35
N ASN A 102 18.65 19.61 -5.83
CA ASN A 102 19.89 20.38 -5.85
C ASN A 102 20.11 21.13 -7.18
N ASP A 103 19.45 20.70 -8.26
CA ASP A 103 19.54 21.31 -9.58
C ASP A 103 18.79 22.65 -9.68
N GLU A 104 19.28 23.55 -10.55
CA GLU A 104 18.59 24.82 -10.85
C GLU A 104 17.20 24.60 -11.47
N ASN A 105 17.03 23.51 -12.22
CA ASN A 105 15.79 23.13 -12.86
C ASN A 105 15.35 21.75 -12.38
N ARG A 106 14.27 21.71 -11.59
CA ARG A 106 13.68 20.44 -11.14
C ARG A 106 13.20 19.59 -12.32
N LEU A 107 13.21 18.27 -12.15
CA LEU A 107 12.69 17.31 -13.12
C LEU A 107 11.21 17.56 -13.44
N TYR A 108 10.43 17.94 -12.43
CA TYR A 108 9.02 18.26 -12.58
C TYR A 108 8.70 19.64 -11.95
N PRO A 109 9.04 20.76 -12.63
CA PRO A 109 8.97 22.11 -12.05
C PRO A 109 7.59 22.52 -11.52
N ASN A 110 6.52 22.00 -12.15
CA ASN A 110 5.14 22.33 -11.81
C ASN A 110 4.58 21.52 -10.63
N LEU A 111 5.28 20.46 -10.18
CA LEU A 111 4.84 19.62 -9.06
C LEU A 111 5.44 20.11 -7.75
N SER A 112 4.77 19.93 -6.61
CA SER A 112 5.43 20.11 -5.32
C SER A 112 6.54 19.06 -5.12
N PRO A 113 7.53 19.27 -4.24
CA PRO A 113 8.53 18.25 -3.92
C PRO A 113 7.92 16.90 -3.51
N GLU A 114 6.81 16.92 -2.78
CA GLU A 114 6.08 15.72 -2.38
C GLU A 114 5.51 14.96 -3.58
N ASN A 115 4.87 15.68 -4.52
CA ASN A 115 4.27 15.08 -5.71
C ASN A 115 5.32 14.61 -6.70
N GLU A 116 6.46 15.31 -6.77
CA GLU A 116 7.63 14.91 -7.55
C GLU A 116 8.23 13.60 -7.02
N LEU A 117 8.52 13.52 -5.71
CA LEU A 117 9.01 12.29 -5.10
C LEU A 117 8.01 11.14 -5.25
N ALA A 118 6.72 11.40 -5.03
CA ALA A 118 5.68 10.39 -5.21
C ALA A 118 5.63 9.89 -6.67
N THR A 119 5.77 10.78 -7.66
CA THR A 119 5.81 10.42 -9.08
C THR A 119 6.99 9.50 -9.38
N LEU A 120 8.19 9.86 -8.93
CA LEU A 120 9.41 9.06 -9.09
C LEU A 120 9.31 7.70 -8.36
N TRP A 121 8.72 7.69 -7.17
CA TRP A 121 8.51 6.47 -6.40
C TRP A 121 7.55 5.51 -7.10
N TYR A 122 6.40 6.02 -7.58
CA TYR A 122 5.45 5.18 -8.29
C TYR A 122 5.99 4.69 -9.64
N GLU A 123 6.80 5.48 -10.37
CA GLU A 123 7.54 4.98 -11.55
C GLU A 123 8.34 3.70 -11.23
N GLU A 124 9.07 3.71 -10.11
CA GLU A 124 9.82 2.54 -9.64
C GLU A 124 8.91 1.37 -9.24
N MET A 125 7.84 1.63 -8.48
CA MET A 125 6.94 0.56 -8.02
C MET A 125 6.20 -0.10 -9.18
N LEU A 126 5.78 0.67 -10.18
CA LEU A 126 5.09 0.17 -11.36
C LEU A 126 6.03 -0.61 -12.30
N ALA A 127 7.34 -0.41 -12.18
CA ALA A 127 8.37 -1.18 -12.88
C ALA A 127 8.75 -2.50 -12.18
N SER A 128 8.14 -2.82 -11.03
CA SER A 128 8.38 -4.08 -10.32
C SER A 128 8.15 -5.31 -11.22
N ASP A 129 9.02 -6.30 -11.08
CA ASP A 129 8.93 -7.58 -11.79
C ASP A 129 7.80 -8.46 -11.25
N HIS A 130 7.38 -8.24 -10.01
CA HIS A 130 6.37 -9.03 -9.34
C HIS A 130 4.95 -8.48 -9.59
N THR A 131 4.12 -9.26 -10.29
CA THR A 131 2.77 -8.85 -10.71
C THR A 131 1.90 -8.35 -9.55
N PHE A 132 1.83 -9.07 -8.42
CA PHE A 132 1.05 -8.63 -7.26
C PHE A 132 1.42 -7.22 -6.77
N LEU A 133 2.72 -6.93 -6.64
CA LEU A 133 3.17 -5.61 -6.15
C LEU A 133 2.84 -4.54 -7.17
N ARG A 134 3.12 -4.81 -8.45
CA ARG A 134 2.79 -3.89 -9.54
C ARG A 134 1.29 -3.58 -9.59
N ASP A 135 0.43 -4.58 -9.46
CA ASP A 135 -1.03 -4.40 -9.48
C ASP A 135 -1.50 -3.62 -8.25
N TRP A 136 -1.00 -3.96 -7.06
CA TRP A 136 -1.28 -3.23 -5.81
C TRP A 136 -0.88 -1.75 -5.89
N PHE A 137 0.35 -1.46 -6.31
CA PHE A 137 0.82 -0.07 -6.42
C PHE A 137 0.13 0.70 -7.54
N THR A 138 -0.24 0.03 -8.64
CA THR A 138 -1.07 0.61 -9.71
C THR A 138 -2.44 1.01 -9.16
N PHE A 139 -3.10 0.12 -8.43
CA PHE A 139 -4.36 0.42 -7.77
C PHE A 139 -4.23 1.57 -6.78
N GLU A 140 -3.25 1.55 -5.89
CA GLU A 140 -3.06 2.61 -4.89
C GLU A 140 -2.80 3.99 -5.53
N LEU A 141 -1.95 4.06 -6.56
CA LEU A 141 -1.71 5.30 -7.30
C LEU A 141 -3.02 5.85 -7.88
N ASN A 142 -3.75 4.98 -8.56
CA ASN A 142 -4.95 5.37 -9.29
C ASN A 142 -6.10 5.71 -8.34
N LEU A 143 -6.28 4.96 -7.25
CA LEU A 143 -7.25 5.27 -6.20
C LEU A 143 -6.99 6.67 -5.62
N LYS A 144 -5.73 6.98 -5.29
CA LYS A 144 -5.33 8.30 -4.77
C LYS A 144 -5.63 9.41 -5.78
N ASN A 145 -5.27 9.23 -7.04
CA ASN A 145 -5.53 10.21 -8.09
C ASN A 145 -7.04 10.41 -8.33
N VAL A 146 -7.83 9.34 -8.35
CA VAL A 146 -9.29 9.43 -8.50
C VAL A 146 -9.90 10.20 -7.32
N LEU A 147 -9.57 9.83 -6.07
CA LEU A 147 -10.06 10.52 -4.87
C LEU A 147 -9.68 12.00 -4.86
N LEU A 148 -8.43 12.30 -5.20
CA LEU A 148 -7.91 13.66 -5.32
C LEU A 148 -8.74 14.49 -6.30
N VAL A 149 -8.90 14.01 -7.54
CA VAL A 149 -9.62 14.75 -8.59
C VAL A 149 -11.10 14.93 -8.24
N LEU A 150 -11.76 13.88 -7.73
CA LEU A 150 -13.17 13.97 -7.33
C LEU A 150 -13.37 14.97 -6.20
N SER A 151 -12.50 14.93 -5.18
CA SER A 151 -12.52 15.88 -4.06
C SER A 151 -12.26 17.32 -4.55
N ALA A 152 -11.21 17.51 -5.36
CA ALA A 152 -10.86 18.83 -5.88
C ALA A 152 -11.98 19.43 -6.73
N ARG A 153 -12.63 18.63 -7.59
CA ARG A 153 -13.81 19.06 -8.36
C ARG A 153 -14.98 19.47 -7.47
N LYS A 154 -15.30 18.66 -6.45
CA LYS A 154 -16.38 18.95 -5.49
C LYS A 154 -16.17 20.29 -4.78
N HIS A 155 -14.92 20.69 -4.58
CA HIS A 155 -14.55 21.92 -3.89
C HIS A 155 -14.07 23.07 -4.81
N GLY A 156 -14.06 22.88 -6.13
CA GLY A 156 -13.60 23.90 -7.08
C GLY A 156 -12.10 24.22 -7.00
N ILE A 157 -11.28 23.25 -6.57
CA ILE A 157 -9.84 23.39 -6.38
C ILE A 157 -9.11 22.90 -7.65
N PRO A 158 -8.12 23.64 -8.18
CA PRO A 158 -7.27 23.15 -9.27
C PRO A 158 -6.48 21.90 -8.86
N PHE A 159 -6.40 20.90 -9.73
CA PHE A 159 -5.82 19.58 -9.41
C PHE A 159 -4.79 19.09 -10.43
N GLU A 160 -4.59 19.81 -11.52
CA GLU A 160 -3.79 19.38 -12.68
C GLU A 160 -2.34 19.03 -12.27
N HIS A 161 -1.77 19.82 -11.35
CA HIS A 161 -0.43 19.63 -10.80
C HIS A 161 -0.41 18.81 -9.49
N GLN A 162 -1.56 18.25 -9.11
CA GLN A 162 -1.70 17.41 -7.92
C GLN A 162 -1.82 15.92 -8.27
N VAL A 163 -2.17 15.59 -9.52
CA VAL A 163 -2.22 14.20 -10.00
C VAL A 163 -0.81 13.63 -10.09
N ILE A 164 -0.60 12.50 -9.42
CA ILE A 164 0.69 11.81 -9.34
C ILE A 164 0.89 10.89 -10.54
N GLY A 165 2.14 10.77 -11.00
CA GLY A 165 2.53 9.83 -12.04
C GLY A 165 2.58 10.48 -13.43
N ASN A 166 3.47 9.95 -14.27
CA ASN A 166 3.70 10.40 -15.64
C ASN A 166 3.37 9.28 -16.64
N ASN A 167 2.20 8.66 -16.48
CA ASN A 167 1.72 7.58 -17.33
C ASN A 167 0.41 7.96 -18.03
N ALA A 168 -0.01 7.16 -19.01
CA ALA A 168 -1.20 7.44 -19.82
C ALA A 168 -2.47 7.63 -18.97
N VAL A 169 -2.61 6.85 -17.89
CA VAL A 169 -3.80 6.93 -17.05
C VAL A 169 -3.81 8.20 -16.20
N ALA A 170 -2.66 8.60 -15.64
CA ALA A 170 -2.53 9.87 -14.94
C ALA A 170 -2.88 11.06 -15.84
N GLU A 171 -2.47 11.04 -17.11
CA GLU A 171 -2.85 12.07 -18.10
C GLU A 171 -4.35 12.07 -18.42
N ILE A 172 -4.99 10.90 -18.53
CA ILE A 172 -6.45 10.80 -18.65
C ILE A 172 -7.12 11.44 -17.43
N ILE A 173 -6.69 11.09 -16.22
CA ILE A 173 -7.26 11.62 -14.97
C ILE A 173 -7.09 13.16 -14.89
N ARG A 174 -5.92 13.70 -15.26
CA ARG A 174 -5.65 15.15 -15.26
C ARG A 174 -6.60 15.95 -16.15
N ARG A 175 -6.99 15.39 -17.29
CA ARG A 175 -7.72 16.10 -18.34
C ARG A 175 -9.19 15.75 -18.41
N SER A 176 -9.59 14.67 -17.75
CA SER A 176 -10.95 14.18 -17.85
C SER A 176 -11.95 15.24 -17.37
N THR A 177 -13.14 15.22 -17.96
CA THR A 177 -14.31 15.99 -17.52
C THR A 177 -15.48 15.08 -17.16
N ALA A 178 -15.37 13.78 -17.46
CA ALA A 178 -16.39 12.78 -17.15
C ALA A 178 -16.51 12.58 -15.64
N ARG A 179 -17.72 12.26 -15.16
CA ARG A 179 -18.01 12.04 -13.74
C ARG A 179 -17.14 10.93 -13.16
N ASP A 180 -17.01 9.84 -13.90
CA ASP A 180 -16.24 8.63 -13.58
C ASP A 180 -14.80 8.68 -14.10
N LEU A 181 -14.37 9.86 -14.54
CA LEU A 181 -13.09 10.12 -15.18
C LEU A 181 -12.89 9.37 -16.51
N GLY A 182 -13.91 8.69 -17.04
CA GLY A 182 -13.85 7.89 -18.27
C GLY A 182 -13.17 6.54 -18.08
N LEU A 183 -13.14 6.02 -16.84
CA LEU A 183 -12.36 4.84 -16.46
C LEU A 183 -13.24 3.68 -15.96
N SER A 184 -14.57 3.83 -15.91
CA SER A 184 -15.46 2.76 -15.39
C SER A 184 -15.43 1.48 -16.23
N SER A 185 -15.06 1.57 -17.50
CA SER A 185 -14.88 0.40 -18.37
C SER A 185 -13.68 -0.44 -17.99
N ASP A 186 -12.64 0.20 -17.44
CA ASP A 186 -11.39 -0.45 -17.11
C ASP A 186 -11.42 -0.94 -15.65
N TRP A 187 -12.02 -0.15 -14.75
CA TRP A 187 -11.97 -0.38 -13.31
C TRP A 187 -13.34 -0.32 -12.63
N HIS A 188 -13.88 -1.50 -12.33
CA HIS A 188 -15.16 -1.66 -11.64
C HIS A 188 -15.22 -1.00 -10.25
N TRP A 189 -14.07 -0.78 -9.60
CA TRP A 189 -14.03 -0.14 -8.29
C TRP A 189 -14.32 1.37 -8.32
N ILE A 190 -14.29 2.02 -9.50
CA ILE A 190 -14.57 3.47 -9.60
C ILE A 190 -15.99 3.80 -9.18
N GLU A 191 -16.96 2.96 -9.53
CA GLU A 191 -18.35 3.16 -9.13
C GLU A 191 -18.49 3.19 -7.61
N LYS A 192 -17.75 2.31 -6.91
CA LYS A 192 -17.68 2.32 -5.43
C LYS A 192 -17.06 3.63 -4.94
N VAL A 193 -15.98 4.10 -5.56
CA VAL A 193 -15.35 5.39 -5.18
C VAL A 193 -16.29 6.57 -5.36
N LEU A 194 -17.06 6.61 -6.46
CA LEU A 194 -18.06 7.65 -6.70
C LEU A 194 -19.14 7.69 -5.61
N GLN A 195 -19.51 6.54 -5.04
CA GLN A 195 -20.42 6.48 -3.90
C GLN A 195 -19.74 6.93 -2.60
N ILE A 196 -18.50 6.49 -2.38
CA ILE A 196 -17.70 6.83 -1.20
C ILE A 196 -17.49 8.34 -1.06
N VAL A 197 -17.16 9.06 -2.14
CA VAL A 197 -16.91 10.52 -2.10
C VAL A 197 -18.14 11.36 -1.76
N GLU A 198 -19.34 10.80 -1.90
CA GLU A 198 -20.60 11.44 -1.49
C GLU A 198 -20.91 11.23 -0.01
N THR A 199 -20.17 10.37 0.69
CA THR A 199 -20.29 10.22 2.14
C THR A 199 -19.80 11.50 2.84
N GLU A 200 -20.69 12.15 3.57
CA GLU A 200 -20.39 13.40 4.30
C GLU A 200 -19.51 13.17 5.52
N ASP A 201 -19.77 12.09 6.26
CA ASP A 201 -18.96 11.72 7.42
C ASP A 201 -17.57 11.27 6.97
N ILE A 202 -16.56 12.03 7.40
CA ILE A 202 -15.16 11.83 7.01
C ILE A 202 -14.64 10.48 7.50
N LEU A 203 -15.00 10.08 8.72
CA LEU A 203 -14.53 8.81 9.30
C LEU A 203 -15.12 7.63 8.54
N MET A 204 -16.42 7.68 8.24
CA MET A 204 -17.10 6.66 7.44
C MET A 204 -16.54 6.60 6.02
N ARG A 205 -16.19 7.74 5.43
CA ARG A 205 -15.56 7.81 4.11
C ARG A 205 -14.18 7.14 4.13
N GLU A 206 -13.31 7.48 5.08
CA GLU A 206 -12.00 6.84 5.24
C GLU A 206 -12.14 5.33 5.46
N LYS A 207 -13.08 4.90 6.31
CA LYS A 207 -13.38 3.48 6.54
C LYS A 207 -13.77 2.78 5.23
N ALA A 208 -14.62 3.40 4.42
CA ALA A 208 -15.06 2.84 3.15
C ALA A 208 -13.92 2.74 2.12
N ILE A 209 -13.01 3.72 2.09
CA ILE A 209 -11.80 3.65 1.24
C ILE A 209 -10.91 2.46 1.68
N ASP A 210 -10.72 2.27 2.98
CA ASP A 210 -9.92 1.15 3.48
C ASP A 210 -10.58 -0.21 3.25
N LEU A 211 -11.91 -0.30 3.35
CA LEU A 211 -12.64 -1.49 2.95
C LEU A 211 -12.50 -1.78 1.45
N LEU A 212 -12.42 -0.74 0.61
CA LEU A 212 -12.15 -0.92 -0.81
C LEU A 212 -10.74 -1.47 -1.06
N ARG A 213 -9.72 -0.92 -0.40
CA ARG A 213 -8.34 -1.46 -0.42
C ARG A 213 -8.30 -2.92 -0.01
N TRP A 214 -9.01 -3.24 1.06
CA TRP A 214 -9.12 -4.59 1.59
C TRP A 214 -9.71 -5.57 0.58
N SER A 215 -10.85 -5.21 -0.01
CA SER A 215 -11.50 -6.05 -1.04
C SER A 215 -10.61 -6.22 -2.27
N TYR A 216 -9.87 -5.19 -2.67
CA TYR A 216 -8.93 -5.31 -3.78
C TYR A 216 -7.78 -6.29 -3.46
N LEU A 217 -7.26 -6.29 -2.23
CA LEU A 217 -6.26 -7.26 -1.79
C LEU A 217 -6.80 -8.71 -1.78
N ASP A 218 -8.09 -8.90 -1.48
CA ASP A 218 -8.75 -10.21 -1.57
C ASP A 218 -8.88 -10.69 -3.02
N GLU A 219 -9.30 -9.80 -3.91
CA GLU A 219 -9.39 -10.08 -5.35
C GLU A 219 -8.03 -10.48 -5.92
N LEU A 220 -6.95 -9.76 -5.56
CA LEU A 220 -5.57 -10.11 -5.95
C LEU A 220 -5.11 -11.47 -5.41
N ASN A 221 -5.68 -11.95 -4.29
CA ASN A 221 -5.30 -13.20 -3.64
C ASN A 221 -6.28 -14.35 -3.82
N THR A 222 -7.33 -14.19 -4.63
CA THR A 222 -8.39 -15.21 -4.78
C THR A 222 -7.85 -16.61 -5.13
N PHE A 223 -6.73 -16.70 -5.85
CA PHE A 223 -6.10 -17.97 -6.25
C PHE A 223 -4.72 -18.21 -5.62
N ASN A 224 -4.38 -17.48 -4.56
CA ASN A 224 -3.13 -17.63 -3.81
C ASN A 224 -3.43 -18.22 -2.43
N TYR A 225 -2.57 -19.13 -1.96
CA TYR A 225 -2.79 -19.83 -0.69
C TYR A 225 -1.53 -19.79 0.18
N PHE A 226 -0.44 -20.43 -0.26
CA PHE A 226 0.81 -20.52 0.47
C PHE A 226 1.92 -19.75 -0.23
N SER A 227 1.70 -18.48 -0.56
CA SER A 227 2.61 -17.72 -1.42
C SER A 227 2.96 -16.33 -0.87
N PHE A 228 3.93 -15.70 -1.52
CA PHE A 228 4.38 -14.34 -1.21
C PHE A 228 3.22 -13.33 -1.16
N GLU A 229 2.29 -13.43 -2.12
CA GLU A 229 1.13 -12.53 -2.24
C GLU A 229 0.21 -12.57 -1.03
N VAL A 230 0.02 -13.75 -0.43
CA VAL A 230 -0.80 -13.92 0.78
C VAL A 230 -0.15 -13.20 1.95
N LEU A 231 1.16 -13.37 2.12
CA LEU A 231 1.94 -12.71 3.17
C LEU A 231 1.93 -11.18 3.02
N MET A 232 2.08 -10.67 1.78
CA MET A 232 2.07 -9.23 1.51
C MET A 232 0.69 -8.61 1.76
N ALA A 233 -0.39 -9.24 1.31
CA ALA A 233 -1.73 -8.74 1.60
C ALA A 233 -2.06 -8.78 3.08
N TYR A 234 -1.63 -9.83 3.79
CA TYR A 234 -1.77 -9.90 5.24
C TYR A 234 -1.05 -8.73 5.92
N TYR A 235 0.21 -8.46 5.54
CA TYR A 235 0.97 -7.31 6.05
C TYR A 235 0.23 -5.98 5.81
N LEU A 236 -0.28 -5.76 4.60
CA LEU A 236 -1.02 -4.54 4.23
C LEU A 236 -2.33 -4.38 5.02
N LYS A 237 -3.09 -5.47 5.18
CA LYS A 237 -4.34 -5.48 5.97
C LYS A 237 -4.07 -5.24 7.45
N LEU A 238 -3.00 -5.82 8.00
CA LEU A 238 -2.58 -5.59 9.38
C LEU A 238 -2.23 -4.11 9.60
N GLY A 239 -1.55 -3.47 8.65
CA GLY A 239 -1.28 -2.03 8.68
C GLY A 239 -2.55 -1.16 8.67
N ILE A 240 -3.59 -1.57 7.93
CA ILE A 240 -4.91 -0.91 7.97
C ILE A 240 -5.50 -1.01 9.39
N ILE A 241 -5.52 -2.20 9.99
CA ILE A 241 -6.03 -2.39 11.36
C ILE A 241 -5.25 -1.55 12.36
N GLU A 242 -3.92 -1.57 12.32
CA GLU A 242 -3.06 -0.82 13.24
C GLU A 242 -3.35 0.68 13.19
N ARG A 243 -3.52 1.25 11.98
CA ARG A 243 -3.90 2.65 11.84
C ARG A 243 -5.27 2.93 12.45
N TRP A 244 -6.25 2.04 12.26
CA TRP A 244 -7.57 2.21 12.87
C TRP A 244 -7.55 2.07 14.38
N LEU A 245 -6.79 1.13 14.96
CA LEU A 245 -6.66 1.02 16.42
C LEU A 245 -6.04 2.26 17.06
N GLN A 246 -5.15 2.96 16.35
CA GLN A 246 -4.60 4.23 16.82
C GLN A 246 -5.59 5.40 16.74
N LEU A 247 -6.56 5.35 15.83
CA LEU A 247 -7.50 6.45 15.56
C LEU A 247 -8.86 6.26 16.24
N ASP A 248 -9.46 5.08 16.07
CA ASP A 248 -10.72 4.64 16.65
C ASP A 248 -10.67 3.14 17.00
N GLN A 249 -10.57 2.86 18.31
CA GLN A 249 -10.43 1.49 18.81
C GLN A 249 -11.57 0.58 18.36
N SER A 250 -12.81 1.10 18.31
CA SER A 250 -14.00 0.29 17.97
C SER A 250 -13.96 -0.20 16.53
N THR A 251 -13.61 0.67 15.59
CA THR A 251 -13.45 0.35 14.16
C THR A 251 -12.26 -0.57 13.95
N GLY A 252 -11.15 -0.34 14.67
CA GLY A 252 -9.99 -1.23 14.62
C GLY A 252 -10.33 -2.66 15.04
N GLU A 253 -11.06 -2.82 16.15
CA GLU A 253 -11.53 -4.13 16.62
C GLU A 253 -12.51 -4.80 15.63
N GLU A 254 -13.39 -4.02 14.99
CA GLU A 254 -14.30 -4.53 13.95
C GLU A 254 -13.54 -5.06 12.73
N MET A 255 -12.61 -4.26 12.18
CA MET A 255 -11.79 -4.66 11.04
C MET A 255 -10.94 -5.89 11.34
N PHE A 256 -10.40 -5.97 12.55
CA PHE A 256 -9.68 -7.12 13.05
C PHE A 256 -10.52 -8.41 13.04
N ARG A 257 -11.77 -8.34 13.53
CA ARG A 257 -12.67 -9.52 13.50
C ARG A 257 -12.93 -10.00 12.08
N LYS A 258 -13.01 -9.08 11.11
CA LYS A 258 -13.16 -9.42 9.70
C LYS A 258 -11.94 -10.16 9.15
N LEU A 259 -10.73 -9.66 9.44
CA LEU A 259 -9.47 -10.33 9.10
C LEU A 259 -9.42 -11.76 9.62
N LEU A 260 -9.74 -11.95 10.91
CA LEU A 260 -9.76 -13.29 11.51
C LEU A 260 -10.80 -14.21 10.85
N GLY A 261 -11.96 -13.68 10.48
CA GLY A 261 -12.98 -14.44 9.76
C GLY A 261 -12.49 -14.91 8.39
N GLU A 262 -11.88 -14.03 7.61
CA GLU A 262 -11.33 -14.37 6.29
C GLU A 262 -10.17 -15.36 6.37
N LEU A 263 -9.27 -15.18 7.34
CA LEU A 263 -8.19 -16.13 7.58
C LEU A 263 -8.73 -17.52 7.84
N LYS A 264 -9.67 -17.66 8.77
CA LYS A 264 -10.30 -18.95 9.07
C LYS A 264 -10.96 -19.58 7.84
N ASN A 265 -11.65 -18.77 7.03
CA ASN A 265 -12.28 -19.25 5.79
C ASN A 265 -11.27 -19.64 4.71
N SER A 266 -10.09 -19.00 4.66
CA SER A 266 -9.01 -19.37 3.73
C SER A 266 -8.34 -20.71 4.10
N TYR A 267 -8.48 -21.16 5.36
CA TYR A 267 -7.99 -22.44 5.86
C TYR A 267 -9.03 -23.57 5.86
N GLU A 268 -10.31 -23.27 5.64
CA GLU A 268 -11.31 -24.33 5.42
C GLU A 268 -11.02 -24.99 4.07
N PHE A 269 -10.33 -26.13 4.11
CA PHE A 269 -10.22 -27.03 2.98
C PHE A 269 -11.61 -27.22 2.37
N SER A 270 -11.74 -26.96 1.06
CA SER A 270 -12.98 -27.27 0.32
C SER A 270 -13.46 -28.66 0.73
N ASN A 271 -14.72 -28.75 1.17
CA ASN A 271 -15.36 -30.01 1.62
C ASN A 271 -15.32 -31.14 0.56
N GLU A 272 -14.77 -30.90 -0.63
CA GLU A 272 -14.41 -31.88 -1.65
C GLU A 272 -13.36 -32.91 -1.20
N PHE A 273 -12.54 -32.60 -0.18
CA PHE A 273 -11.56 -33.54 0.38
C PHE A 273 -12.03 -34.29 1.62
N ALA A 274 -13.30 -34.10 2.04
CA ALA A 274 -13.90 -34.99 3.02
C ALA A 274 -14.05 -36.38 2.37
N ILE A 275 -13.05 -37.23 2.57
CA ILE A 275 -13.14 -38.65 2.27
C ILE A 275 -14.40 -39.14 2.98
N LYS A 276 -15.45 -39.44 2.19
CA LYS A 276 -16.56 -40.24 2.68
C LYS A 276 -15.93 -41.56 3.07
N ASP A 277 -15.68 -41.72 4.36
CA ASP A 277 -15.31 -43.01 4.92
C ASP A 277 -16.50 -43.94 4.66
N GLY A 278 -16.36 -44.67 3.56
CA GLY A 278 -17.35 -45.60 3.07
C GLY A 278 -17.42 -46.75 4.05
N ARG A 279 -18.56 -46.87 4.71
CA ARG A 279 -19.02 -48.04 5.47
C ARG A 279 -18.37 -49.35 4.95
N LYS A 280 -17.72 -50.07 5.84
CA LYS A 280 -17.98 -51.51 6.08
C LYS A 280 -17.77 -51.82 7.55
#